data_AF-A0A7S3GSH8-F1
#
_entry.id   AF-A0A7S3GSH8-F1
#
_cell.length_a   1.000
_cell.length_b   1.000
_cell.length_c   1.000
_cell.angle_alpha   90.00
_cell.angle_beta   90.00
_cell.angle_gamma   90.00
#
_symmetry.space_group_name_H-M   'P 1'
#
loop_
_entity.id
_entity.type
_entity.pdbx_description
1 polymer ?
#
loop_
_entity_poly.entity_id
_entity_poly.type
_entity_poly.pdbx_seq_one_letter_code
_entity_poly.pdbx_strand_id
1 'polypeptide(L)'
;PIHITNVVLLDPVTKQPTRVKRRYMMNGECVRISKVSGSAMPDPVPVGMSERELLWAKHESQALVKEKARRGPLKEDVFGNRDHFKTLVRIVKGQAAKPGRAAAAEQSAAGDPW
;
A
#
# COMPACT_ATOMS: atom_id res chain seq x y z
N PRO A 1 17.39 0.62 15.39
CA PRO A 1 18.09 1.68 16.16
C PRO A 1 19.49 1.95 15.57
N ILE A 2 19.84 3.22 15.30
CA ILE A 2 21.14 3.63 14.75
C ILE A 2 21.92 4.36 15.85
N HIS A 3 23.21 4.06 16.02
CA HIS A 3 24.06 4.73 17.00
C HIS A 3 24.38 6.18 16.59
N ILE A 4 24.48 7.09 17.57
CA ILE A 4 24.63 8.54 17.32
C ILE A 4 25.90 8.89 16.53
N THR A 5 26.98 8.11 16.67
CA THR A 5 28.24 8.33 15.93
C THR A 5 28.11 8.12 14.43
N ASN A 6 27.10 7.37 13.99
CA ASN A 6 26.88 7.05 12.58
C ASN A 6 25.99 8.09 11.89
N VAL A 7 25.56 9.14 12.60
CA VAL A 7 24.71 10.21 12.09
C VAL A 7 25.43 11.54 12.26
N VAL A 8 25.35 12.40 11.25
CA VAL A 8 25.97 13.72 11.23
C VAL A 8 24.95 14.76 10.75
N LEU A 9 25.04 15.98 11.28
CA LEU A 9 24.18 17.08 10.87
C LEU A 9 24.61 17.61 9.50
N LEU A 10 23.63 17.96 8.67
CA LEU A 10 23.86 18.62 7.40
C LEU A 10 23.94 20.13 7.61
N ASP A 11 24.89 20.77 6.94
CA ASP A 11 24.99 22.21 6.93
C ASP A 11 23.89 22.83 6.05
N PRO A 12 23.12 23.83 6.54
CA PRO A 12 22.00 24.41 5.80
C PRO A 12 22.42 25.07 4.47
N VAL A 13 23.65 25.59 4.38
CA VAL A 13 24.14 26.31 3.20
C VAL A 13 24.73 25.35 2.18
N THR A 14 25.74 24.57 2.58
CA THR A 14 26.47 23.70 1.65
C THR A 14 25.80 22.35 1.41
N LYS A 15 24.81 21.98 2.24
CA LYS A 15 24.14 20.66 2.22
C LYS A 15 25.10 19.47 2.37
N GLN A 16 26.30 19.72 2.89
CA GLN A 16 27.30 18.69 3.17
C GLN A 16 27.23 18.24 4.64
N PRO A 17 27.68 17.02 4.96
CA PRO A 17 27.78 16.56 6.35
C PRO A 17 28.83 17.35 7.10
N THR A 18 28.48 17.90 8.26
CA THR A 18 29.38 18.77 9.04
C THR A 18 29.36 18.47 10.53
N ARG A 19 30.50 18.70 11.18
CA ARG A 19 30.60 18.74 12.63
C ARG A 19 30.08 20.09 13.13
N VAL A 20 29.44 20.08 14.29
CA VAL A 20 28.90 21.29 14.93
C VAL A 20 29.66 21.67 16.20
N LYS A 21 29.63 22.96 16.55
CA LYS A 21 30.07 23.49 17.84
C LYS A 21 28.96 24.33 18.44
N ARG A 22 28.79 24.31 19.76
CA ARG A 22 27.86 25.21 20.46
C ARG A 22 28.52 26.57 20.69
N ARG A 23 27.82 27.65 20.40
CA ARG A 23 28.22 29.02 20.73
C ARG A 23 27.02 29.81 21.23
N TYR A 24 27.29 30.85 22.00
CA TYR A 24 26.28 31.81 22.42
C TYR A 24 26.26 32.97 21.44
N MET A 25 25.06 33.33 21.01
CA MET A 25 24.80 34.52 20.22
C MET A 25 24.80 35.76 21.12
N MET A 26 24.81 36.96 20.54
CA MET A 26 24.80 38.21 21.32
C MET A 26 23.53 38.39 22.16
N ASN A 27 22.43 37.76 21.76
CA ASN A 27 21.18 37.71 22.52
C ASN A 27 21.22 36.72 23.70
N GLY A 28 22.33 35.98 23.89
CA GLY A 28 22.49 34.97 24.93
C GLY A 28 21.93 33.59 24.57
N GLU A 29 21.36 33.38 23.38
CA GLU A 29 20.86 32.08 22.96
C GLU A 29 22.00 31.12 22.59
N CYS A 30 21.92 29.87 23.06
CA CYS A 30 22.89 28.83 22.75
C CYS A 30 22.50 28.13 21.45
N VAL A 31 23.24 28.39 20.37
CA VAL A 31 22.94 27.85 19.05
C VAL A 31 24.07 26.92 18.59
N ARG A 32 23.74 25.93 17.76
CA ARG A 32 24.73 25.07 17.10
C ARG A 32 25.27 25.79 15.88
N ILE A 33 26.58 25.78 15.66
CA ILE A 33 27.22 26.41 14.50
C ILE A 33 27.94 25.34 13.69
N SER A 34 27.69 25.32 12.37
CA SER A 34 28.40 24.41 11.46
C SER A 34 29.87 24.82 11.34
N LYS A 35 30.78 23.84 11.40
CA LYS A 35 32.23 24.13 11.29
C LYS A 35 32.69 24.47 9.87
N VAL A 36 31.89 24.14 8.86
CA VAL A 36 32.25 24.35 7.45
C VAL A 36 31.79 25.74 6.99
N SER A 37 30.49 26.05 7.05
CA SER A 37 29.99 27.36 6.60
C SER A 37 29.96 28.42 7.70
N GLY A 38 30.09 28.03 8.98
CA GLY A 38 29.93 28.96 10.10
C GLY A 38 28.48 29.36 10.36
N SER A 39 27.52 28.71 9.70
CA SER A 39 26.10 29.06 9.82
C SER A 39 25.50 28.58 11.14
N ALA A 40 24.60 29.40 11.69
CA ALA A 40 23.83 29.06 12.87
C ALA A 40 22.69 28.07 12.52
N MET A 41 22.57 27.01 13.31
CA MET A 41 21.51 26.01 13.27
C MET A 41 20.70 26.11 14.55
N PRO A 42 19.57 26.84 14.53
CA PRO A 42 18.63 26.90 15.64
C PRO A 42 17.95 25.54 15.83
N ASP A 43 17.16 25.44 16.90
CA ASP A 43 16.39 24.23 17.13
C ASP A 43 15.35 24.01 16.02
N PRO A 44 15.13 22.74 15.63
CA PRO A 44 14.23 22.43 14.53
C PRO A 44 12.81 22.86 14.88
N VAL A 45 12.16 23.52 13.92
CA VAL A 45 10.74 23.87 14.03
C VAL A 45 9.93 22.58 14.15
N PRO A 46 8.97 22.49 15.09
CA PRO A 46 8.08 21.34 15.17
C PRO A 46 7.24 21.29 13.90
N VAL A 47 7.52 20.30 13.07
CA VAL A 47 6.70 20.00 11.88
C VAL A 47 5.59 19.05 12.30
N GLY A 48 4.37 19.31 11.78
CA GLY A 48 3.26 18.36 11.92
C GLY A 48 3.58 17.04 11.22
N MET A 49 2.82 15.98 11.56
CA MET A 49 2.99 14.68 10.91
C MET A 49 2.76 14.81 9.40
N SER A 50 3.74 14.34 8.63
CA SER A 50 3.62 14.27 7.18
C SER A 50 2.52 13.29 6.76
N GLU A 51 1.95 13.47 5.57
CA GLU A 51 0.94 12.54 5.02
C GLU A 51 1.45 11.09 5.05
N ARG A 52 2.74 10.90 4.76
CA ARG A 52 3.39 9.59 4.81
C ARG A 52 3.34 8.97 6.21
N GLU A 53 3.67 9.74 7.25
CA GLU A 53 3.65 9.27 8.64
C GLU A 53 2.23 8.95 9.10
N LEU A 54 1.25 9.77 8.71
CA LEU A 54 -0.16 9.49 8.99
C LEU A 54 -0.62 8.18 8.34
N LEU A 55 -0.22 7.94 7.09
CA LEU A 55 -0.53 6.71 6.37
C LEU A 55 0.16 5.49 7.00
N TRP A 56 1.42 5.64 7.42
CA TRP A 56 2.16 4.60 8.12
C TRP A 56 1.52 4.25 9.46
N ALA A 57 1.12 5.25 10.24
CA ALA A 57 0.40 5.04 11.50
C ALA A 57 -0.95 4.31 11.29
N LYS A 58 -1.69 4.66 10.22
CA LYS A 58 -2.91 3.93 9.82
C LYS A 58 -2.64 2.48 9.38
N HIS A 59 -1.49 2.22 8.78
CA HIS A 59 -1.06 0.86 8.43
C HIS A 59 -0.69 0.04 9.67
N GLU A 60 0.11 0.62 10.57
CA GLU A 60 0.54 -0.01 11.83
C GLU A 60 -0.64 -0.35 12.73
N SER A 61 -1.63 0.54 12.81
CA SER A 61 -2.91 0.30 13.51
C SER A 61 -3.87 -0.64 12.78
N GLN A 62 -3.49 -1.17 11.60
CA GLN A 62 -4.32 -1.98 10.70
C GLN A 62 -5.67 -1.34 10.33
N ALA A 63 -5.83 -0.03 10.51
CA ALA A 63 -7.03 0.71 10.16
C ALA A 63 -7.30 0.67 8.65
N LEU A 64 -6.23 0.67 7.85
CA LEU A 64 -6.33 0.54 6.38
C LEU A 64 -6.93 -0.79 5.93
N VAL A 65 -6.83 -1.85 6.73
CA VAL A 65 -7.45 -3.16 6.45
C VAL A 65 -8.95 -3.13 6.73
N LYS A 66 -9.40 -2.22 7.60
CA LYS A 66 -10.82 -2.03 7.90
C LYS A 66 -11.50 -1.07 6.91
N GLU A 67 -10.75 -0.09 6.40
CA GLU A 67 -11.24 0.84 5.38
C GLU A 67 -11.45 0.14 4.02
N LYS A 68 -12.73 -0.08 3.68
CA LYS A 68 -13.16 -0.71 2.41
C LYS A 68 -12.64 0.02 1.15
N ALA A 69 -12.33 1.31 1.25
CA ALA A 69 -11.87 2.14 0.13
C ALA A 69 -10.51 1.70 -0.46
N ARG A 70 -9.65 1.02 0.33
CA ARG A 70 -8.31 0.61 -0.12
C ARG A 70 -8.10 -0.90 -0.25
N ARG A 71 -8.97 -1.70 0.37
CA ARG A 71 -8.85 -3.17 0.39
C ARG A 71 -9.32 -3.84 -0.91
N GLY A 72 -10.02 -3.11 -1.78
CA GLY A 72 -10.80 -3.70 -2.86
C GLY A 72 -12.02 -4.46 -2.32
N PRO A 73 -12.88 -5.01 -3.20
CA PRO A 73 -14.06 -5.74 -2.76
C PRO A 73 -13.63 -6.99 -1.99
N LEU A 74 -14.18 -7.20 -0.79
CA LEU A 74 -13.85 -8.40 0.00
C LEU A 74 -14.29 -9.65 -0.77
N LYS A 75 -13.62 -10.79 -0.51
CA LYS A 75 -14.06 -12.10 -1.04
C LYS A 75 -15.51 -12.39 -0.65
N GLU A 76 -15.97 -11.89 0.48
CA GLU A 76 -17.36 -11.96 0.96
C GLU A 76 -18.30 -11.00 0.20
N ASP A 77 -17.81 -9.90 -0.36
CA ASP A 77 -18.63 -9.04 -1.23
C ASP A 77 -18.68 -9.59 -2.67
N VAL A 78 -17.60 -10.24 -3.15
CA VAL A 78 -17.51 -10.81 -4.51
C VAL A 78 -18.14 -12.20 -4.61
N PHE A 79 -17.95 -13.05 -3.60
CA PHE A 79 -18.43 -14.44 -3.55
C PHE A 79 -19.45 -14.66 -2.42
N GLY A 80 -20.06 -13.58 -1.91
CA GLY A 80 -20.87 -13.56 -0.67
C GLY A 80 -21.98 -14.57 -0.57
N ASN A 81 -22.44 -15.11 -1.69
CA ASN A 81 -23.35 -16.21 -1.68
C ASN A 81 -22.62 -17.48 -2.16
N ARG A 82 -22.05 -18.22 -1.21
CA ARG A 82 -21.32 -19.48 -1.47
C ARG A 82 -22.18 -20.47 -2.25
N ASP A 83 -23.49 -20.38 -2.09
CA ASP A 83 -24.46 -21.20 -2.81
C ASP A 83 -24.66 -20.73 -4.25
N HIS A 84 -24.62 -19.42 -4.52
CA HIS A 84 -24.62 -18.86 -5.88
C HIS A 84 -23.39 -19.32 -6.68
N PHE A 85 -22.21 -19.32 -6.05
CA PHE A 85 -21.00 -19.84 -6.69
C PHE A 85 -21.12 -21.34 -6.99
N LYS A 86 -21.69 -22.13 -6.07
CA LYS A 86 -21.93 -23.58 -6.29
C LYS A 86 -22.95 -23.83 -7.41
N THR A 87 -24.02 -23.04 -7.53
CA THR A 87 -24.97 -23.15 -8.63
C THR A 87 -24.31 -22.80 -9.96
N LEU A 88 -23.52 -21.73 -10.03
CA LEU A 88 -22.77 -21.37 -11.25
C LEU A 88 -21.81 -22.49 -11.67
N VAL A 89 -21.04 -23.06 -10.73
CA VAL A 89 -20.14 -24.20 -11.01
C VAL A 89 -20.93 -25.43 -11.47
N ARG A 90 -22.11 -25.70 -10.90
CA ARG A 90 -23.00 -26.80 -11.35
C ARG A 90 -23.52 -26.57 -12.77
N ILE A 91 -23.92 -25.35 -13.11
CA ILE A 91 -24.42 -25.02 -14.44
C ILE A 91 -23.33 -25.22 -15.48
N VAL A 92 -22.12 -24.70 -15.23
CA VAL A 92 -20.98 -24.84 -16.15
C VAL A 92 -20.58 -26.31 -16.31
N LYS A 93 -20.48 -27.08 -15.21
CA LYS A 93 -20.18 -28.52 -15.28
C LYS A 93 -21.29 -29.32 -15.94
N GLY A 94 -22.56 -28.95 -15.73
CA GLY A 94 -23.72 -29.58 -16.36
C GLY A 94 -23.83 -29.28 -17.86
N GLN A 95 -23.37 -28.10 -18.30
CA GLN A 95 -23.23 -27.77 -19.71
C GLN A 95 -22.04 -28.50 -20.36
N ALA A 96 -20.91 -28.60 -19.66
CA ALA A 96 -19.75 -29.38 -20.12
C ALA A 96 -20.01 -30.90 -20.21
N ALA A 97 -20.93 -31.43 -19.38
CA ALA A 97 -21.38 -32.81 -19.42
C ALA A 97 -22.45 -33.11 -20.48
N LYS A 98 -22.93 -32.09 -21.21
CA LYS A 98 -23.77 -32.26 -22.42
C LYS A 98 -22.99 -31.99 -23.71
N PRO A 99 -21.93 -32.74 -24.06
CA PRO A 99 -21.60 -32.90 -25.46
C PRO A 99 -22.53 -33.99 -26.02
N GLY A 100 -23.57 -33.63 -26.77
CA GLY A 100 -24.23 -34.63 -27.63
C GLY A 100 -25.75 -34.62 -27.77
N ARG A 101 -26.51 -33.72 -27.12
CA ARG A 101 -27.98 -33.71 -27.33
C ARG A 101 -28.43 -32.91 -28.56
N ALA A 102 -27.54 -32.13 -29.18
CA ALA A 102 -27.82 -31.44 -30.44
C ALA A 102 -27.56 -32.30 -31.69
N ALA A 103 -26.79 -33.39 -31.58
CA ALA A 103 -26.46 -34.26 -32.73
C ALA A 103 -27.43 -35.45 -32.91
N ALA A 104 -28.26 -35.76 -31.91
CA ALA A 104 -29.15 -36.93 -31.94
C ALA A 104 -30.53 -36.67 -32.58
N ALA A 105 -30.87 -35.42 -32.90
CA ALA A 105 -32.17 -35.07 -33.50
C ALA A 105 -32.17 -35.11 -35.05
N GLU A 106 -31.01 -35.14 -35.70
CA GLU A 106 -30.91 -35.16 -37.17
C GLU A 106 -30.87 -36.57 -37.78
N GLN A 107 -30.67 -37.63 -36.99
CA GLN A 107 -30.54 -39.01 -37.50
C GLN A 107 -31.84 -39.82 -37.56
N SER A 108 -32.96 -39.31 -37.05
CA SER A 108 -34.27 -40.01 -37.09
C SER A 108 -35.17 -39.59 -38.26
N ALA A 109 -34.64 -38.87 -39.26
CA ALA A 109 -35.39 -38.31 -40.38
C ALA A 109 -35.00 -38.88 -41.77
N ALA A 110 -34.21 -39.95 -41.81
CA ALA A 110 -33.96 -40.76 -43.01
C ALA A 110 -34.09 -42.22 -42.56
N GLY A 111 -35.10 -43.00 -42.90
CA GLY A 111 -35.87 -43.08 -44.14
C GLY A 111 -35.91 -44.58 -44.45
N ASP A 112 -37.01 -45.25 -44.15
CA ASP A 112 -37.24 -46.66 -44.50
C ASP A 112 -37.51 -46.76 -46.01
N PRO A 113 -36.76 -47.59 -46.78
CA PRO A 113 -37.18 -48.02 -48.08
C PRO A 113 -37.57 -49.51 -48.01
N TRP A 114 -38.81 -49.78 -48.43
CA TRP A 114 -39.49 -51.09 -48.60
C TRP A 114 -40.24 -51.65 -47.40
#